data_AF-A0A536B2N5-F1
#
_entry.id   AF-A0A536B2N5-F1
#
_cell.length_a   1.000
_cell.length_b   1.000
_cell.length_c   1.000
_cell.angle_alpha   90.00
_cell.angle_beta   90.00
_cell.angle_gamma   90.00
#
_symmetry.space_group_name_H-M   'P 1'
#
loop_
_entity.id
_entity.type
_entity.pdbx_description
1 polymer ?
#
loop_
_entity_poly.entity_id
_entity_poly.type
_entity_poly.pdbx_seq_one_letter_code
_entity_poly.pdbx_strand_id
1 'polypeptide(L)'
;MLTKRATRLRTPADLRARLSSSAADARAWRALTPSARRIAAHWIDGARQPDVRNWRIADVLRRAHRYQRGDGPFYPSDQEQHLLSRRGAARRDR
;
A
#
# COMPACT_ATOMS: atom_id res chain seq x y z
N MET A 1 1.18 -29.83 -16.73
CA MET A 1 1.72 -28.45 -16.72
C MET A 1 0.63 -27.52 -16.21
N LEU A 2 0.70 -27.05 -14.96
CA LEU A 2 -0.34 -26.20 -14.37
C LEU A 2 -0.14 -24.75 -14.83
N THR A 3 -0.99 -24.28 -15.74
CA THR A 3 -1.03 -22.87 -16.16
C THR A 3 -1.38 -21.99 -14.96
N LYS A 4 -0.39 -21.27 -14.43
CA LYS A 4 -0.61 -20.19 -13.45
C LYS A 4 -1.57 -19.18 -14.09
N ARG A 5 -2.86 -19.25 -13.75
CA ARG A 5 -3.82 -18.18 -14.06
C ARG A 5 -3.19 -16.88 -13.56
N ALA A 6 -2.89 -15.97 -14.48
CA ALA A 6 -2.55 -14.60 -14.13
C ALA A 6 -3.77 -14.03 -13.40
N THR A 7 -3.77 -14.11 -12.07
CA THR A 7 -4.75 -13.45 -11.22
C THR A 7 -4.61 -11.97 -11.53
N ARG A 8 -5.58 -11.42 -12.29
CA ARG A 8 -5.70 -9.99 -12.53
C ARG A 8 -5.53 -9.31 -11.18
N LEU A 9 -4.50 -8.48 -11.07
CA LEU A 9 -4.23 -7.67 -9.88
C LEU A 9 -5.49 -6.85 -9.59
N ARG A 10 -6.26 -7.27 -8.59
CA ARG A 10 -7.45 -6.54 -8.16
C ARG A 10 -6.95 -5.36 -7.32
N THR A 11 -6.91 -4.18 -7.91
CA THR A 11 -6.77 -2.94 -7.14
C THR A 11 -8.06 -2.71 -6.36
N PRO A 12 -8.01 -2.62 -5.02
CA PRO A 12 -9.16 -2.29 -4.18
C PRO A 12 -9.87 -1.02 -4.67
N ALA A 13 -11.21 -0.96 -4.58
CA ALA A 13 -11.99 0.13 -5.17
C ALA A 13 -11.67 1.49 -4.55
N ASP A 14 -11.49 1.51 -3.23
CA ASP A 14 -11.05 2.65 -2.44
C ASP A 14 -9.61 3.08 -2.74
N LEU A 15 -8.69 2.13 -2.93
CA LEU A 15 -7.35 2.46 -3.44
C LEU A 15 -7.47 3.05 -4.86
N ARG A 16 -8.27 2.47 -5.76
CA ARG A 16 -8.48 3.01 -7.12
C ARG A 16 -9.04 4.43 -7.08
N ALA A 17 -9.98 4.72 -6.18
CA ALA A 17 -10.50 6.07 -6.00
C ALA A 17 -9.38 7.04 -5.60
N ARG A 18 -8.58 6.70 -4.59
CA ARG A 18 -7.43 7.52 -4.15
C ARG A 18 -6.41 7.76 -5.28
N LEU A 19 -6.07 6.72 -6.05
CA LEU A 19 -5.16 6.82 -7.19
C LEU A 19 -5.73 7.69 -8.32
N SER A 20 -7.05 7.73 -8.48
CA SER A 20 -7.70 8.57 -9.50
C SER A 20 -7.72 10.04 -9.08
N SER A 21 -7.78 10.32 -7.78
CA SER A 21 -7.75 11.67 -7.22
C SER A 21 -6.34 12.28 -7.12
N SER A 22 -5.27 11.50 -7.32
CA SER A 22 -3.89 11.96 -7.14
C SER A 22 -2.93 11.34 -8.16
N ALA A 23 -2.45 12.16 -9.10
CA ALA A 23 -1.47 11.74 -10.10
C ALA A 23 -0.15 11.28 -9.47
N ALA A 24 0.25 11.89 -8.35
CA ALA A 24 1.45 11.51 -7.60
C ALA A 24 1.30 10.10 -6.99
N ASP A 25 0.15 9.79 -6.39
CA ASP A 25 -0.13 8.47 -5.84
C ASP A 25 -0.21 7.41 -6.94
N ALA A 26 -0.83 7.75 -8.08
CA ALA A 26 -0.87 6.89 -9.26
C ALA A 26 0.54 6.55 -9.78
N ARG A 27 1.43 7.55 -9.85
CA ARG A 27 2.83 7.36 -10.27
C ARG A 27 3.58 6.47 -9.29
N ALA A 28 3.47 6.73 -7.99
CA ALA A 28 4.14 5.95 -6.96
C ALA A 28 3.67 4.48 -6.96
N TRP A 29 2.37 4.26 -7.08
CA TRP A 29 1.79 2.92 -7.18
C TRP A 29 2.25 2.16 -8.44
N ARG A 30 2.40 2.86 -9.57
CA ARG A 30 2.88 2.26 -10.83
C ARG A 30 4.36 1.87 -10.76
N ALA A 31 5.16 2.59 -9.98
CA ALA A 31 6.58 2.28 -9.78
C ALA A 31 6.80 0.95 -9.04
N LEU A 32 5.83 0.49 -8.23
CA LEU A 32 5.92 -0.79 -7.53
C LEU A 32 5.99 -1.98 -8.49
N THR A 33 6.72 -3.02 -8.09
CA THR A 33 6.69 -4.30 -8.81
C THR A 33 5.28 -4.92 -8.78
N PRO A 34 4.91 -5.76 -9.77
CA PRO A 34 3.62 -6.44 -9.76
C PRO A 34 3.37 -7.27 -8.48
N SER A 35 4.41 -7.86 -7.90
CA SER A 35 4.33 -8.61 -6.65
C SER A 35 4.05 -7.71 -5.44
N ALA A 36 4.74 -6.57 -5.34
CA ALA A 36 4.50 -5.58 -4.29
C ALA A 36 3.06 -5.05 -4.35
N ARG A 37 2.55 -4.73 -5.54
CA ARG A 37 1.14 -4.34 -5.72
C ARG A 37 0.15 -5.40 -5.26
N ARG A 38 0.44 -6.69 -5.51
CA ARG A 38 -0.44 -7.80 -5.11
C ARG A 38 -0.50 -7.94 -3.59
N ILE A 39 0.65 -7.91 -2.93
CA ILE A 39 0.76 -8.02 -1.48
C ILE A 39 0.09 -6.82 -0.81
N ALA A 40 0.31 -5.61 -1.34
CA ALA A 40 -0.33 -4.40 -0.85
C ALA A 40 -1.86 -4.46 -0.98
N ALA A 41 -2.37 -4.87 -2.13
CA ALA A 41 -3.80 -5.04 -2.35
C ALA A 41 -4.41 -6.06 -1.39
N HIS A 42 -3.75 -7.21 -1.21
CA HIS A 42 -4.19 -8.23 -0.26
C HIS A 42 -4.19 -7.71 1.19
N TRP A 43 -3.17 -6.95 1.58
CA TRP A 43 -3.09 -6.36 2.91
C TRP A 43 -4.20 -5.32 3.13
N ILE A 44 -4.49 -4.46 2.16
CA ILE A 44 -5.62 -3.52 2.24
C ILE A 44 -6.94 -4.28 2.36
N ASP A 45 -7.15 -5.30 1.52
CA ASP A 45 -8.38 -6.09 1.51
C ASP A 45 -8.64 -6.86 2.82
N GLY A 46 -7.58 -7.21 3.55
CA GLY A 46 -7.69 -7.82 4.88
C GLY A 46 -8.21 -6.89 5.99
N ALA A 47 -8.40 -5.59 5.74
CA ALA A 47 -8.93 -4.66 6.74
C ALA A 47 -10.47 -4.63 6.70
N ARG A 48 -11.10 -5.06 7.80
CA ARG A 48 -12.57 -5.06 7.97
C ARG A 48 -13.15 -3.72 8.40
N GLN A 49 -12.40 -2.95 9.18
CA GLN A 49 -12.85 -1.65 9.68
C GLN A 49 -12.44 -0.54 8.69
N PRO A 50 -13.36 0.38 8.32
CA PRO A 50 -13.07 1.45 7.35
C PRO A 50 -11.83 2.28 7.70
N ASP A 51 -11.66 2.67 8.98
CA ASP A 51 -10.52 3.48 9.41
C ASP A 51 -9.19 2.74 9.24
N VAL A 52 -9.16 1.45 9.55
CA VAL A 52 -7.97 0.61 9.35
C VAL A 52 -7.66 0.48 7.86
N ARG A 53 -8.69 0.36 7.03
CA ARG A 53 -8.54 0.25 5.59
C ARG A 53 -7.98 1.53 4.98
N ASN A 54 -8.51 2.69 5.39
CA ASN A 54 -7.99 4.01 5.03
C ASN A 54 -6.54 4.20 5.48
N TRP A 55 -6.21 3.81 6.71
CA TRP A 55 -4.85 3.85 7.22
C TRP A 55 -3.89 2.97 6.41
N ARG A 56 -4.30 1.73 6.06
CA ARG A 56 -3.49 0.84 5.21
C ARG A 56 -3.24 1.42 3.82
N ILE A 57 -4.24 2.08 3.23
CA ILE A 57 -4.07 2.78 1.94
C ILE A 57 -3.04 3.89 2.07
N ALA A 58 -3.17 4.74 3.09
CA ALA A 58 -2.23 5.84 3.32
C ALA A 58 -0.80 5.31 3.55
N ASP A 59 -0.63 4.24 4.33
CA ASP A 59 0.67 3.63 4.58
C ASP A 59 1.28 2.98 3.33
N VAL A 60 0.48 2.26 2.54
CA VAL A 60 0.92 1.69 1.25
C VAL A 60 1.42 2.79 0.32
N LEU A 61 0.68 3.89 0.20
CA LEU A 61 1.07 5.01 -0.67
C LEU A 61 2.31 5.72 -0.15
N ARG A 62 2.44 5.93 1.17
CA ARG A 62 3.67 6.44 1.80
C ARG A 62 4.88 5.58 1.43
N ARG A 63 4.76 4.25 1.54
CA ARG A 63 5.83 3.31 1.16
C ARG A 63 6.09 3.29 -0.34
N ALA A 64 5.04 3.44 -1.16
CA ALA A 64 5.18 3.54 -2.61
C ALA A 64 5.94 4.79 -3.04
N HIS A 65 5.69 5.94 -2.40
CA HIS A 65 6.43 7.18 -2.64
C HIS A 65 7.90 7.04 -2.27
N ARG A 66 8.20 6.41 -1.11
CA ARG A 66 9.57 6.09 -0.68
C ARG A 66 10.26 5.19 -1.71
N TYR A 67 9.60 4.12 -2.13
CA TYR A 67 10.11 3.19 -3.13
C TYR A 67 10.37 3.86 -4.48
N GLN A 68 9.46 4.72 -4.93
CA GLN A 68 9.60 5.47 -6.19
C GLN A 68 10.88 6.34 -6.21
N ARG A 69 11.26 6.91 -5.06
CA ARG A 69 12.46 7.76 -4.94
C ARG A 69 13.76 6.96 -4.77
N GLY A 70 13.68 5.65 -4.54
CA GLY A 70 14.85 4.81 -4.24
C GLY A 70 15.29 4.85 -2.78
N ASP A 71 14.51 5.47 -1.88
CA ASP A 71 14.81 5.64 -0.45
C ASP A 71 14.58 4.35 0.38
N GLY A 72 14.74 3.17 -0.23
CA GLY A 72 14.62 1.87 0.43
C GLY A 72 13.51 0.95 -0.10
N PRO A 73 13.36 -0.26 0.49
CA PRO A 73 12.46 -1.29 -0.02
C PRO A 73 10.99 -0.95 0.19
N PHE A 74 10.07 -1.46 -0.64
CA PHE A 74 8.64 -1.25 -0.44
C PHE A 74 8.13 -1.86 0.89
N TYR A 75 8.76 -2.94 1.34
CA TYR A 75 8.41 -3.57 2.61
C TYR A 75 8.90 -2.72 3.78
N PRO A 76 8.14 -2.70 4.89
CA PRO A 76 8.58 -2.02 6.11
C PRO A 76 9.95 -2.56 6.53
N SER A 77 10.89 -1.66 6.81
CA SER A 77 12.11 -2.04 7.54
C SER A 77 11.78 -2.29 9.01
N ASP A 78 12.71 -2.88 9.76
CA ASP A 78 12.56 -3.07 11.21
C ASP A 78 12.25 -1.75 11.94
N GLN A 79 12.81 -0.64 11.45
CA GLN A 79 12.53 0.70 11.93
C GLN A 79 11.11 1.17 11.63
N GLU A 80 10.45 0.69 10.57
CA GLU A 80 9.08 1.06 10.21
C GLU A 80 8.03 0.13 10.81
N GLN A 81 8.44 -1.02 11.37
CA GLN A 81 7.53 -2.00 11.95
C GLN A 81 6.64 -1.40 13.05
N HIS A 82 7.16 -0.42 13.81
CA HIS A 82 6.40 0.30 14.84
C HIS A 82 5.23 1.12 14.28
N LEU A 83 5.31 1.55 13.00
CA LEU A 83 4.25 2.30 12.33
C LEU A 83 3.07 1.41 11.96
N LEU A 84 3.27 0.10 11.87
CA LEU A 84 2.23 -0.87 11.48
C LEU A 84 1.22 -1.18 12.59
N SER A 85 1.51 -0.73 13.83
CA SER A 85 0.61 -0.85 14.96
C SER A 85 -0.36 0.35 14.99
N ARG A 86 -1.65 0.12 15.30
CA ARG A 86 -2.67 1.19 15.43
C ARG A 86 -2.21 2.40 16.26
N ARG A 87 -1.36 2.19 17.28
CA ARG A 87 -0.79 3.24 18.13
C ARG A 87 0.23 4.16 17.44
N GLY A 88 0.88 3.71 16.36
CA GLY A 88 1.88 4.50 15.63
C GLY A 88 1.28 5.61 14.78
N ALA A 89 0.09 5.40 14.23
CA ALA A 89 -0.64 6.39 13.43
C ALA A 89 -1.12 7.57 14.30
N ALA A 90 -1.67 7.28 15.49
CA ALA A 90 -2.23 8.28 16.40
C ALA A 90 -1.21 9.25 17.01
N ARG A 91 0.11 8.99 16.87
CA ARG A 91 1.16 9.86 17.41
C ARG A 91 1.67 10.93 16.43
N ARG A 92 1.22 10.92 15.17
CA ARG A 92 1.65 11.92 14.16
C ARG A 92 0.75 13.15 14.09
N ASP A 93 -0.40 13.14 14.77
CA ASP A 93 -1.35 14.25 14.83
C ASP A 93 -1.23 15.09 16.13
N ARG A 94 -0.02 15.22 16.70
CA ARG A 94 0.26 16.09 17.86
C ARG A 94 1.35 17.11 17.55
#